data_AF-A0A8E5HW52-F1
#
_entry.id   AF-A0A8E5HW52-F1
#
_cell.length_a   1.000
_cell.length_b   1.000
_cell.length_c   1.000
_cell.angle_alpha   90.00
_cell.angle_beta   90.00
_cell.angle_gamma   90.00
#
_symmetry.space_group_name_H-M   'P 1'
#
loop_
_entity.id
_entity.type
_entity.pdbx_description
1 polymer ?
#
loop_
_entity_poly.entity_id
_entity_poly.type
_entity_poly.pdbx_seq_one_letter_code
_entity_poly.pdbx_strand_id
1 'polypeptide(L)'
;MPFRALNLGRASAANAASRSLRSNLVMAQHVRAPSPFAAARPLSNEATAIREVAGDEANDVVFESKYGLRTVMLNRPKKLNSLNGSMIRKIVPRLVEWEKSDMANMVVVKGAGDKALCAGGDVAALAQYNQEAGDGWKKSADYFGLEYKLDHYIATYAKPFIAFMDGITMGGGVGLSVHAPFRVATERTVFAMPETTIGFFPDVGASFFLPRLNGAVGTYLALTSERLTGPNVFYSGIATHYLHSASLPDLEARLAELRFRDDDGLAKRLAIISDTLEEFSTGLPFDQPMQPSGAVRQAIDRCFGRDSVAGIVAALGEERGETEEWARRQLATLHKRSPTSVHVTLEQMRVGGRWDIAETFRREHRIASRFMRHHDFTEGVTALLVRKEKPRWQPESLEAIPPDQNVAQPFFDFDDDDGGGVAPLELFTDRTYSEYPHERLGVPTEKEVKGVVSGSDRRYTPRELVDAIVASRRGRQGIADVVNEMISRKTTVDGQGKVRWLDEEEDSLANSRL
;
A
#
# COMPACT_ATOMS: atom_id res chain seq x y z
N MET A 1 -45.43 52.01 -71.07
CA MET A 1 -44.17 52.75 -70.90
C MET A 1 -43.18 51.86 -70.16
N PRO A 2 -41.90 51.92 -70.56
CA PRO A 2 -40.92 50.83 -70.57
C PRO A 2 -40.00 50.92 -69.33
N PHE A 3 -39.13 49.96 -69.01
CA PHE A 3 -37.81 49.71 -69.61
C PHE A 3 -37.39 48.25 -69.26
N ARG A 4 -37.27 47.36 -70.25
CA ARG A 4 -36.05 46.96 -71.02
C ARG A 4 -34.97 46.27 -70.13
N ALA A 5 -34.83 44.94 -70.22
CA ALA A 5 -33.99 44.15 -71.18
C ALA A 5 -32.51 44.10 -70.72
N LEU A 6 -31.74 42.99 -70.70
CA LEU A 6 -31.61 41.76 -71.50
C LEU A 6 -31.15 40.58 -70.59
N ASN A 7 -31.55 39.30 -70.78
CA ASN A 7 -31.07 38.28 -71.75
C ASN A 7 -29.55 38.00 -71.64
N LEU A 8 -28.97 36.79 -71.57
CA LEU A 8 -29.32 35.39 -71.89
C LEU A 8 -28.44 34.47 -70.98
N GLY A 9 -28.84 33.26 -70.60
CA GLY A 9 -28.47 32.07 -71.37
C GLY A 9 -28.38 30.83 -70.47
N ARG A 10 -29.00 29.74 -70.95
CA ARG A 10 -29.10 28.41 -70.32
C ARG A 10 -27.76 27.66 -70.27
N ALA A 11 -27.53 26.89 -69.20
CA ALA A 11 -27.15 25.45 -69.22
C ALA A 11 -27.00 24.96 -67.76
N SER A 12 -28.00 24.27 -67.21
CA SER A 12 -28.03 22.81 -67.00
C SER A 12 -26.94 22.27 -66.05
N ALA A 13 -27.34 21.92 -64.83
CA ALA A 13 -27.15 20.55 -64.32
C ALA A 13 -27.96 20.28 -63.03
N ALA A 14 -28.72 19.19 -63.10
CA ALA A 14 -29.05 18.26 -62.01
C ALA A 14 -29.89 18.72 -60.81
N ASN A 15 -31.19 18.47 -60.94
CA ASN A 15 -32.13 17.95 -59.93
C ASN A 15 -31.71 18.01 -58.45
N ALA A 16 -32.24 19.00 -57.74
CA ALA A 16 -32.53 18.92 -56.32
C ALA A 16 -34.01 18.55 -56.15
N ALA A 17 -34.29 17.37 -55.59
CA ALA A 17 -35.58 17.06 -55.00
C ALA A 17 -35.42 15.97 -53.93
N SER A 18 -35.52 16.42 -52.68
CA SER A 18 -36.31 15.78 -51.61
C SER A 18 -36.33 14.25 -51.58
N ARG A 19 -35.58 13.67 -50.63
CA ARG A 19 -35.96 12.43 -49.97
C ARG A 19 -35.85 12.60 -48.46
N SER A 20 -36.96 12.33 -47.80
CA SER A 20 -37.10 12.30 -46.35
C SER A 20 -36.06 11.38 -45.73
N LEU A 21 -35.36 11.85 -44.69
CA LEU A 21 -34.68 10.97 -43.76
C LEU A 21 -35.35 11.11 -42.40
N ARG A 22 -36.04 10.03 -42.03
CA ARG A 22 -36.62 9.79 -40.72
C ARG A 22 -35.55 10.02 -39.66
N SER A 23 -35.82 10.92 -38.73
CA SER A 23 -35.05 11.07 -37.50
C SER A 23 -35.25 9.82 -36.64
N ASN A 24 -34.34 8.87 -36.73
CA ASN A 24 -34.21 7.84 -35.70
C ASN A 24 -33.59 8.51 -34.47
N LEU A 25 -34.45 8.98 -33.58
CA LEU A 25 -34.09 9.35 -32.22
C LEU A 25 -33.65 8.07 -31.51
N VAL A 26 -32.35 7.76 -31.55
CA VAL A 26 -31.79 6.75 -30.65
C VAL A 26 -31.75 7.38 -29.27
N MET A 27 -32.77 7.07 -28.47
CA MET A 27 -32.69 7.24 -27.02
C MET A 27 -31.44 6.51 -26.53
N ALA A 28 -30.39 7.27 -26.22
CA ALA A 28 -29.28 6.76 -25.44
C ALA A 28 -29.84 6.43 -24.05
N GLN A 29 -30.25 5.17 -23.88
CA GLN A 29 -30.49 4.60 -22.56
C GLN A 29 -29.22 4.87 -21.74
N HIS A 30 -29.37 5.67 -20.70
CA HIS A 30 -28.36 5.80 -19.67
C HIS A 30 -28.18 4.42 -19.06
N VAL A 31 -27.20 3.67 -19.56
CA VAL A 31 -26.70 2.48 -18.87
C VAL A 31 -26.05 3.01 -17.61
N ARG A 32 -26.81 2.98 -16.52
CA ARG A 32 -26.33 3.23 -15.17
C ARG A 32 -25.23 2.19 -14.94
N ALA A 33 -23.98 2.62 -15.00
CA ALA A 33 -22.86 1.76 -14.63
C ALA A 33 -23.16 1.21 -13.21
N PRO A 34 -23.08 -0.10 -12.98
CA PRO A 34 -23.29 -0.63 -11.65
C PRO A 34 -22.26 0.01 -10.71
N SER A 35 -22.74 0.52 -9.58
CA SER A 35 -21.87 0.85 -8.45
C SER A 35 -20.97 -0.36 -8.20
N PRO A 36 -19.63 -0.20 -8.09
CA PRO A 36 -18.75 -1.32 -7.78
C PRO A 36 -19.07 -1.95 -6.42
N PHE A 37 -19.86 -1.26 -5.60
CA PHE A 37 -20.45 -1.80 -4.39
C PHE A 37 -21.89 -2.23 -4.69
N ALA A 38 -22.10 -3.54 -4.84
CA ALA A 38 -23.39 -4.16 -4.51
C ALA A 38 -23.79 -3.70 -3.09
N ALA A 39 -25.08 -3.55 -2.81
CA ALA A 39 -25.62 -2.91 -1.60
C ALA A 39 -24.88 -3.35 -0.31
N ALA A 40 -23.84 -2.61 0.06
CA ALA A 40 -23.03 -2.86 1.23
C ALA A 40 -23.91 -2.71 2.47
N ARG A 41 -23.73 -3.59 3.45
CA ARG A 41 -24.44 -3.50 4.73
C ARG A 41 -24.21 -2.10 5.32
N PRO A 42 -25.21 -1.48 5.97
CA PRO A 42 -24.98 -0.26 6.73
C PRO A 42 -23.84 -0.47 7.74
N LEU A 43 -23.11 0.61 8.01
CA LEU A 43 -22.01 0.66 8.98
C LEU A 43 -22.38 -0.07 10.28
N SER A 44 -21.46 -0.86 10.84
CA SER A 44 -21.74 -1.68 12.01
C SER A 44 -22.16 -0.84 13.23
N ASN A 45 -22.98 -1.42 14.11
CA ASN A 45 -23.40 -0.76 15.36
C ASN A 45 -22.20 -0.35 16.21
N GLU A 46 -21.15 -1.18 16.23
CA GLU A 46 -19.90 -0.90 16.93
C GLU A 46 -19.22 0.36 16.42
N ALA A 47 -19.14 0.54 15.09
CA ALA A 47 -18.50 1.71 14.49
C ALA A 47 -19.16 3.02 14.92
N THR A 48 -20.49 3.02 15.13
CA THR A 48 -21.22 4.18 15.68
C THR A 48 -21.18 4.29 17.20
N ALA A 49 -20.75 3.24 17.90
CA ALA A 49 -20.72 3.19 19.36
C ALA A 49 -19.33 3.44 19.94
N ILE A 50 -18.26 3.32 19.15
CA ILE A 50 -16.89 3.62 19.62
C ILE A 50 -16.83 5.07 20.13
N ARG A 51 -16.21 5.22 21.30
CA ARG A 51 -16.12 6.47 22.05
C ARG A 51 -14.91 6.41 22.96
N GLU A 52 -14.41 7.58 23.32
CA GLU A 52 -13.34 7.73 24.32
C GLU A 52 -13.73 7.07 25.64
N VAL A 53 -12.74 6.51 26.34
CA VAL A 53 -12.90 5.86 27.64
C VAL A 53 -12.02 6.53 28.70
N ALA A 54 -12.26 6.21 29.97
CA ALA A 54 -11.43 6.71 31.06
C ALA A 54 -9.96 6.27 30.86
N GLY A 55 -9.04 7.23 30.94
CA GLY A 55 -7.61 7.03 30.70
C GLY A 55 -7.12 7.44 29.30
N ASP A 56 -8.03 7.76 28.38
CA ASP A 56 -7.68 8.30 27.07
C ASP A 56 -7.07 9.70 27.19
N GLU A 57 -5.97 9.94 26.47
CA GLU A 57 -5.25 11.23 26.48
C GLU A 57 -6.08 12.27 25.71
N ALA A 58 -6.34 13.45 26.27
CA ALA A 58 -7.29 14.41 25.67
C ALA A 58 -6.89 14.94 24.27
N ASN A 59 -5.59 15.14 24.03
CA ASN A 59 -5.07 15.81 22.83
C ASN A 59 -4.09 14.94 22.05
N ASP A 60 -4.19 13.61 22.14
CA ASP A 60 -3.33 12.69 21.38
C ASP A 60 -3.69 12.61 19.88
N VAL A 61 -4.87 13.11 19.50
CA VAL A 61 -5.26 13.41 18.13
C VAL A 61 -5.91 14.79 18.09
N VAL A 62 -5.52 15.62 17.13
CA VAL A 62 -6.12 16.93 16.88
C VAL A 62 -6.83 16.89 15.53
N PHE A 63 -8.08 17.35 15.50
CA PHE A 63 -8.88 17.42 14.29
C PHE A 63 -9.03 18.86 13.83
N GLU A 64 -8.88 19.10 12.54
CA GLU A 64 -9.13 20.40 11.91
C GLU A 64 -10.15 20.26 10.78
N SER A 65 -10.98 21.29 10.59
CA SER A 65 -11.92 21.37 9.47
C SER A 65 -11.72 22.69 8.76
N LYS A 66 -11.25 22.62 7.51
CA LYS A 66 -11.02 23.79 6.66
C LYS A 66 -11.76 23.59 5.35
N TYR A 67 -12.85 24.35 5.15
CA TYR A 67 -13.73 24.20 3.98
C TYR A 67 -14.15 22.73 3.76
N GLY A 68 -13.79 22.13 2.62
CA GLY A 68 -14.07 20.73 2.30
C GLY A 68 -13.08 19.72 2.90
N LEU A 69 -11.94 20.18 3.42
CA LEU A 69 -10.89 19.33 3.97
C LEU A 69 -11.13 19.03 5.45
N ARG A 70 -10.88 17.79 5.84
CA ARG A 70 -10.82 17.34 7.23
C ARG A 70 -9.43 16.79 7.51
N THR A 71 -8.81 17.25 8.58
CA THR A 71 -7.45 16.82 8.93
C THR A 71 -7.46 16.04 10.22
N VAL A 72 -6.79 14.88 10.23
CA VAL A 72 -6.44 14.07 11.38
C VAL A 72 -4.96 14.28 11.67
N MET A 73 -4.63 14.99 12.75
CA MET A 73 -3.25 15.19 13.17
C MET A 73 -2.93 14.31 14.37
N LEU A 74 -2.05 13.33 14.20
CA LEU A 74 -1.55 12.48 15.28
C LEU A 74 -0.62 13.32 16.17
N ASN A 75 -0.97 13.52 17.44
CA ASN A 75 -0.35 14.53 18.30
C ASN A 75 0.31 13.92 19.54
N ARG A 76 1.25 13.00 19.32
CA ARG A 76 2.13 12.43 20.35
C ARG A 76 3.61 12.53 19.92
N PRO A 77 4.14 13.72 19.58
CA PRO A 77 5.46 13.86 18.97
C PRO A 77 6.60 13.33 19.85
N LYS A 78 6.44 13.37 21.18
CA LYS A 78 7.41 12.80 22.15
C LYS A 78 7.54 11.27 22.06
N LYS A 79 6.52 10.59 21.53
CA LYS A 79 6.49 9.15 21.26
C LYS A 79 6.51 8.84 19.76
N LEU A 80 7.00 9.78 18.94
CA LEU A 80 7.02 9.65 17.47
C LEU A 80 5.63 9.31 16.90
N ASN A 81 4.58 9.89 17.49
CA ASN A 81 3.19 9.71 17.10
C ASN A 81 2.73 8.24 17.09
N SER A 82 3.30 7.40 17.96
CA SER A 82 2.91 5.99 18.05
C SER A 82 1.41 5.83 18.34
N LEU A 83 0.76 4.97 17.55
CA LEU A 83 -0.67 4.73 17.60
C LEU A 83 -1.04 3.95 18.87
N ASN A 84 -2.11 4.36 19.55
CA ASN A 84 -2.63 3.66 20.72
C ASN A 84 -4.17 3.55 20.63
N GLY A 85 -4.77 2.78 21.54
CA GLY A 85 -6.22 2.61 21.57
C GLY A 85 -7.00 3.92 21.75
N SER A 86 -6.44 4.88 22.49
CA SER A 86 -7.05 6.20 22.73
C SER A 86 -7.20 6.99 21.43
N MET A 87 -6.16 7.02 20.60
CA MET A 87 -6.17 7.67 19.30
C MET A 87 -7.18 7.00 18.35
N ILE A 88 -7.19 5.66 18.28
CA ILE A 88 -8.13 4.91 17.42
C ILE A 88 -9.59 5.22 17.81
N ARG A 89 -9.90 5.23 19.12
CA ARG A 89 -11.23 5.57 19.64
C ARG A 89 -11.68 7.00 19.34
N LYS A 90 -10.75 7.92 19.02
CA LYS A 90 -11.06 9.28 18.55
C LYS A 90 -11.17 9.38 17.03
N ILE A 91 -10.33 8.66 16.29
CA ILE A 91 -10.28 8.72 14.82
C ILE A 91 -11.52 8.06 14.21
N VAL A 92 -11.90 6.86 14.66
CA VAL A 92 -13.00 6.10 14.07
C VAL A 92 -14.32 6.89 14.05
N PRO A 93 -14.79 7.50 15.16
CA PRO A 93 -16.03 8.26 15.14
C PRO A 93 -16.01 9.45 14.17
N ARG A 94 -14.85 10.11 14.02
CA ARG A 94 -14.69 11.24 13.08
C ARG A 94 -14.72 10.79 11.64
N LEU A 95 -14.06 9.68 11.30
CA LEU A 95 -14.17 9.12 9.95
C LEU A 95 -15.60 8.67 9.65
N VAL A 96 -16.31 8.08 10.61
CA VAL A 96 -17.73 7.73 10.45
C VAL A 96 -18.62 8.96 10.24
N GLU A 97 -18.39 10.03 10.99
CA GLU A 97 -19.10 11.31 10.85
C GLU A 97 -18.82 11.96 9.48
N TRP A 98 -17.55 12.03 9.10
CA TRP A 98 -17.13 12.69 7.87
C TRP A 98 -17.51 11.91 6.62
N GLU A 99 -17.56 10.58 6.65
CA GLU A 99 -18.05 9.79 5.53
C GLU A 99 -19.51 10.16 5.19
N LYS A 100 -20.34 10.47 6.19
CA LYS A 100 -21.76 10.86 6.02
C LYS A 100 -21.97 12.31 5.60
N SER A 101 -20.98 13.19 5.79
CA SER A 101 -21.14 14.64 5.62
C SER A 101 -20.77 15.10 4.20
N ASP A 102 -21.72 15.63 3.43
CA ASP A 102 -21.42 16.19 2.09
C ASP A 102 -20.44 17.37 2.12
N MET A 103 -20.32 18.03 3.27
CA MET A 103 -19.36 19.12 3.49
C MET A 103 -17.92 18.63 3.72
N ALA A 104 -17.73 17.35 4.04
CA ALA A 104 -16.42 16.71 4.14
C ALA A 104 -16.10 16.04 2.81
N ASN A 105 -15.26 16.70 2.01
CA ASN A 105 -14.92 16.28 0.67
C ASN A 105 -13.78 15.27 0.63
N MET A 106 -12.83 15.39 1.57
CA MET A 106 -11.65 14.54 1.67
C MET A 106 -11.06 14.59 3.09
N VAL A 107 -10.21 13.62 3.39
CA VAL A 107 -9.49 13.51 4.66
C VAL A 107 -7.98 13.53 4.41
N VAL A 108 -7.25 14.30 5.21
CA VAL A 108 -5.79 14.23 5.31
C VAL A 108 -5.42 13.65 6.68
N VAL A 109 -4.48 12.70 6.71
CA VAL A 109 -3.78 12.29 7.95
C VAL A 109 -2.34 12.79 7.92
N LYS A 110 -1.89 13.38 9.03
CA LYS A 110 -0.53 13.90 9.21
C LYS A 110 -0.04 13.71 10.66
N GLY A 111 1.27 13.72 10.86
CA GLY A 111 1.87 13.71 12.20
C GLY A 111 2.15 15.12 12.71
N ALA A 112 2.03 15.33 14.01
CA ALA A 112 2.54 16.53 14.67
C ALA A 112 4.08 16.45 14.81
N GLY A 113 4.75 17.59 14.70
CA GLY A 113 6.21 17.68 14.70
C GLY A 113 6.83 17.38 13.33
N ASP A 114 8.15 17.21 13.29
CA ASP A 114 8.96 17.11 12.07
C ASP A 114 9.65 15.74 11.88
N LYS A 115 9.39 14.78 12.78
CA LYS A 115 10.12 13.50 12.84
C LYS A 115 9.36 12.30 12.31
N ALA A 116 8.04 12.26 12.48
CA ALA A 116 7.25 11.08 12.20
C ALA A 116 5.81 11.42 11.81
N LEU A 117 5.31 10.74 10.79
CA LEU A 117 3.86 10.54 10.67
C LEU A 117 3.41 9.71 11.87
N CYS A 118 3.93 8.47 11.96
CA CYS A 118 3.66 7.52 13.05
C CYS A 118 4.71 6.39 12.99
N ALA A 119 5.38 6.13 14.12
CA ALA A 119 6.46 5.13 14.21
C ALA A 119 6.00 3.72 14.62
N GLY A 120 4.69 3.43 14.53
CA GLY A 120 4.10 2.12 14.85
C GLY A 120 3.08 2.19 15.98
N GLY A 121 2.54 1.04 16.37
CA GLY A 121 1.71 0.93 17.57
C GLY A 121 2.52 1.11 18.87
N ASP A 122 1.87 1.47 19.97
CA ASP A 122 2.47 1.57 21.31
C ASP A 122 2.70 0.16 21.92
N VAL A 123 3.50 -0.66 21.23
CA VAL A 123 3.70 -2.11 21.50
C VAL A 123 4.30 -2.40 22.88
N ALA A 124 5.01 -1.43 23.47
CA ALA A 124 5.54 -1.55 24.83
C ALA A 124 4.42 -1.73 25.87
N ALA A 125 3.27 -1.07 25.69
CA ALA A 125 2.11 -1.27 26.55
C ALA A 125 1.48 -2.66 26.35
N LEU A 126 1.48 -3.18 25.12
CA LEU A 126 0.95 -4.51 24.80
C LEU A 126 1.77 -5.61 25.46
N ALA A 127 3.11 -5.51 25.40
CA ALA A 127 3.99 -6.46 26.09
C ALA A 127 3.79 -6.44 27.62
N GLN A 128 3.46 -5.29 28.22
CA GLN A 128 3.11 -5.21 29.63
C GLN A 128 1.78 -5.93 29.92
N TYR A 129 0.75 -5.73 29.07
CA TYR A 129 -0.51 -6.46 29.21
C TYR A 129 -0.33 -7.97 29.11
N ASN A 130 0.52 -8.45 28.20
CA ASN A 130 0.77 -9.88 28.03
C ASN A 130 1.49 -10.52 29.24
N GLN A 131 2.13 -9.71 30.09
CA GLN A 131 2.79 -10.16 31.33
C GLN A 131 1.84 -10.14 32.54
N GLU A 132 0.64 -9.56 32.42
CA GLU A 132 -0.37 -9.62 33.47
C GLU A 132 -0.87 -11.07 33.63
N ALA A 133 -1.15 -11.48 34.87
CA ALA A 133 -1.60 -12.84 35.16
C ALA A 133 -2.94 -13.16 34.47
N GLY A 134 -3.09 -14.40 33.99
CA GLY A 134 -4.31 -14.87 33.33
C GLY A 134 -4.42 -14.37 31.88
N ASP A 135 -5.53 -13.70 31.57
CA ASP A 135 -5.92 -13.34 30.20
C ASP A 135 -5.44 -11.95 29.75
N GLY A 136 -4.32 -11.46 30.29
CA GLY A 136 -3.77 -10.14 29.95
C GLY A 136 -3.55 -9.92 28.44
N TRP A 137 -3.16 -10.99 27.73
CA TRP A 137 -2.98 -11.02 26.27
C TRP A 137 -4.24 -10.63 25.49
N LYS A 138 -5.46 -10.82 26.05
CA LYS A 138 -6.72 -10.43 25.41
C LYS A 138 -6.83 -8.92 25.22
N LYS A 139 -6.29 -8.12 26.14
CA LYS A 139 -6.24 -6.65 25.99
C LYS A 139 -5.42 -6.24 24.77
N SER A 140 -4.34 -6.95 24.49
CA SER A 140 -3.52 -6.72 23.31
C SER A 140 -4.23 -7.16 22.03
N ALA A 141 -4.92 -8.31 22.06
CA ALA A 141 -5.77 -8.75 20.95
C ALA A 141 -6.93 -7.79 20.66
N ASP A 142 -7.52 -7.17 21.68
CA ASP A 142 -8.55 -6.13 21.55
C ASP A 142 -7.99 -4.85 20.92
N TYR A 143 -6.76 -4.45 21.27
CA TYR A 143 -6.07 -3.34 20.62
C TYR A 143 -5.90 -3.58 19.10
N PHE A 144 -5.35 -4.73 18.71
CA PHE A 144 -5.21 -5.08 17.29
C PHE A 144 -6.56 -5.20 16.58
N GLY A 145 -7.60 -5.67 17.29
CA GLY A 145 -8.96 -5.66 16.77
C GLY A 145 -9.46 -4.25 16.44
N LEU A 146 -9.16 -3.25 17.28
CA LEU A 146 -9.50 -1.86 16.99
C LEU A 146 -8.65 -1.27 15.85
N GLU A 147 -7.34 -1.54 15.84
CA GLU A 147 -6.41 -1.06 14.80
C GLU A 147 -6.80 -1.59 13.42
N TYR A 148 -6.99 -2.91 13.28
CA TYR A 148 -7.30 -3.53 11.99
C TYR A 148 -8.69 -3.14 11.46
N LYS A 149 -9.66 -2.84 12.35
CA LYS A 149 -10.95 -2.26 11.95
C LYS A 149 -10.78 -0.84 11.40
N LEU A 150 -9.90 -0.02 11.99
CA LEU A 150 -9.57 1.31 11.48
C LEU A 150 -8.86 1.22 10.13
N ASP A 151 -7.85 0.37 10.00
CA ASP A 151 -7.08 0.20 8.76
C ASP A 151 -7.97 -0.30 7.61
N HIS A 152 -8.84 -1.29 7.86
CA HIS A 152 -9.85 -1.73 6.90
C HIS A 152 -10.78 -0.60 6.48
N TYR A 153 -11.20 0.23 7.43
CA TYR A 153 -12.10 1.34 7.15
C TYR A 153 -11.42 2.44 6.32
N ILE A 154 -10.12 2.69 6.55
CA ILE A 154 -9.31 3.57 5.68
C ILE A 154 -9.18 2.95 4.28
N ALA A 155 -8.89 1.65 4.19
CA ALA A 155 -8.74 0.93 2.93
C ALA A 155 -9.99 0.97 2.05
N THR A 156 -11.16 0.96 2.67
CA THR A 156 -12.46 0.90 1.99
C THR A 156 -13.26 2.20 2.09
N TYR A 157 -12.62 3.29 2.50
CA TYR A 157 -13.27 4.58 2.78
C TYR A 157 -13.93 5.17 1.54
N ALA A 158 -15.16 5.67 1.65
CA ALA A 158 -15.93 6.13 0.49
C ALA A 158 -15.52 7.52 -0.04
N LYS A 159 -14.52 8.15 0.57
CA LYS A 159 -14.05 9.49 0.23
C LYS A 159 -12.54 9.50 0.00
N PRO A 160 -12.02 10.47 -0.78
CA PRO A 160 -10.59 10.64 -0.92
C PRO A 160 -9.90 10.76 0.44
N PHE A 161 -8.86 9.95 0.62
CA PHE A 161 -8.02 9.93 1.82
C PHE A 161 -6.56 10.11 1.39
N ILE A 162 -5.87 11.03 2.05
CA ILE A 162 -4.50 11.43 1.75
C ILE A 162 -3.65 11.26 3.01
N ALA A 163 -2.55 10.52 2.90
CA ALA A 163 -1.56 10.38 3.97
C ALA A 163 -0.29 11.17 3.64
N PHE A 164 0.05 12.13 4.49
CA PHE A 164 1.36 12.79 4.45
C PHE A 164 2.35 11.98 5.28
N MET A 165 3.16 11.17 4.60
CA MET A 165 4.19 10.32 5.20
C MET A 165 5.46 11.14 5.52
N ASP A 166 5.30 12.36 6.04
CA ASP A 166 6.42 13.25 6.36
C ASP A 166 7.12 12.79 7.64
N GLY A 167 8.25 12.09 7.49
CA GLY A 167 8.99 11.47 8.58
C GLY A 167 8.84 9.94 8.66
N ILE A 168 9.22 9.40 9.82
CA ILE A 168 9.12 7.96 10.12
C ILE A 168 7.68 7.47 9.96
N THR A 169 7.51 6.42 9.16
CA THR A 169 6.24 5.72 8.90
C THR A 169 6.47 4.22 9.00
N MET A 170 6.15 3.62 10.16
CA MET A 170 6.41 2.21 10.47
C MET A 170 5.20 1.57 11.16
N GLY A 171 5.02 0.24 11.08
CA GLY A 171 3.94 -0.51 11.74
C GLY A 171 2.56 0.13 11.54
N GLY A 172 1.83 0.43 12.62
CA GLY A 172 0.56 1.16 12.58
C GLY A 172 0.55 2.47 11.76
N GLY A 173 1.69 3.17 11.60
CA GLY A 173 1.78 4.32 10.69
C GLY A 173 1.68 3.94 9.22
N VAL A 174 2.15 2.74 8.87
CA VAL A 174 1.93 2.13 7.55
C VAL A 174 0.46 1.77 7.38
N GLY A 175 -0.20 1.19 8.40
CA GLY A 175 -1.65 0.90 8.37
C GLY A 175 -2.51 2.13 8.07
N LEU A 176 -2.19 3.26 8.71
CA LEU A 176 -2.87 4.55 8.49
C LEU A 176 -2.61 5.20 7.13
N SER A 177 -1.67 4.68 6.33
CA SER A 177 -1.23 5.32 5.08
C SER A 177 -1.32 4.43 3.86
N VAL A 178 -0.80 3.20 3.90
CA VAL A 178 -0.58 2.35 2.71
C VAL A 178 -1.85 2.00 1.96
N HIS A 179 -2.99 1.98 2.65
CA HIS A 179 -4.28 1.67 2.06
C HIS A 179 -5.00 2.88 1.47
N ALA A 180 -4.57 4.10 1.80
CA ALA A 180 -5.13 5.32 1.25
C ALA A 180 -4.78 5.46 -0.24
N PRO A 181 -5.66 5.97 -1.11
CA PRO A 181 -5.34 6.18 -2.53
C PRO A 181 -4.17 7.15 -2.76
N PHE A 182 -3.97 8.13 -1.86
CA PHE A 182 -2.87 9.07 -1.93
C PHE A 182 -1.95 8.94 -0.73
N ARG A 183 -0.69 8.64 -1.03
CA ARG A 183 0.40 8.39 -0.10
C ARG A 183 1.55 9.27 -0.55
N VAL A 184 1.77 10.36 0.18
CA VAL A 184 2.74 11.40 -0.18
C VAL A 184 3.97 11.19 0.67
N ALA A 185 5.05 10.71 0.05
CA ALA A 185 6.37 10.70 0.64
C ALA A 185 7.06 12.06 0.48
N THR A 186 7.98 12.35 1.39
CA THR A 186 8.85 13.51 1.41
C THR A 186 10.31 13.09 1.52
N GLU A 187 11.25 14.03 1.49
CA GLU A 187 12.66 13.77 1.77
C GLU A 187 12.91 13.21 3.19
N ARG A 188 11.94 13.34 4.10
CA ARG A 188 12.02 12.85 5.48
C ARG A 188 11.40 11.47 5.67
N THR A 189 10.68 10.95 4.67
CA THR A 189 10.00 9.66 4.82
C THR A 189 11.00 8.55 5.09
N VAL A 190 10.76 7.79 6.16
CA VAL A 190 11.46 6.54 6.45
C VAL A 190 10.41 5.45 6.64
N PHE A 191 10.24 4.62 5.62
CA PHE A 191 9.34 3.47 5.63
C PHE A 191 10.08 2.22 6.11
N ALA A 192 9.46 1.46 7.01
CA ALA A 192 9.89 0.09 7.34
C ALA A 192 8.77 -0.72 8.01
N MET A 193 8.91 -2.04 7.94
CA MET A 193 8.14 -3.01 8.72
C MET A 193 9.10 -3.73 9.70
N PRO A 194 9.37 -3.15 10.89
CA PRO A 194 10.35 -3.67 11.86
C PRO A 194 9.86 -4.84 12.72
N GLU A 195 8.69 -5.43 12.45
CA GLU A 195 7.96 -6.36 13.31
C GLU A 195 8.76 -7.65 13.59
N THR A 196 9.46 -8.20 12.60
CA THR A 196 10.30 -9.40 12.80
C THR A 196 11.48 -9.17 13.76
N THR A 197 11.85 -7.91 13.98
CA THR A 197 12.89 -7.52 14.95
C THR A 197 12.40 -7.65 16.38
N ILE A 198 11.11 -7.43 16.63
CA ILE A 198 10.49 -7.45 17.97
C ILE A 198 9.75 -8.77 18.27
N GLY A 199 9.93 -9.80 17.45
CA GLY A 199 9.23 -11.07 17.63
C GLY A 199 7.76 -11.05 17.20
N PHE A 200 7.44 -10.22 16.20
CA PHE A 200 6.11 -10.10 15.60
C PHE A 200 6.18 -10.30 14.08
N PHE A 201 5.05 -10.19 13.39
CA PHE A 201 4.96 -10.30 11.93
C PHE A 201 4.48 -8.97 11.33
N PRO A 202 4.85 -8.64 10.08
CA PRO A 202 4.30 -7.48 9.39
C PRO A 202 2.78 -7.60 9.25
N ASP A 203 2.05 -6.73 9.94
CA ASP A 203 0.60 -6.73 10.06
C ASP A 203 -0.02 -5.52 9.34
N VAL A 204 -1.18 -5.02 9.81
CA VAL A 204 -1.87 -3.83 9.27
C VAL A 204 -2.08 -3.89 7.76
N GLY A 205 -2.42 -5.08 7.24
CA GLY A 205 -2.62 -5.34 5.83
C GLY A 205 -1.35 -5.54 5.02
N ALA A 206 -0.19 -5.70 5.66
CA ALA A 206 1.08 -5.98 4.99
C ALA A 206 1.07 -7.28 4.21
N SER A 207 0.33 -8.30 4.66
CA SER A 207 0.12 -9.52 3.89
C SER A 207 -0.68 -9.28 2.59
N PHE A 208 -1.41 -8.16 2.48
CA PHE A 208 -2.08 -7.74 1.24
C PHE A 208 -1.15 -6.94 0.33
N PHE A 209 -0.50 -5.87 0.83
CA PHE A 209 0.21 -4.94 -0.06
C PHE A 209 1.64 -5.36 -0.40
N LEU A 210 2.37 -6.01 0.52
CA LEU A 210 3.77 -6.38 0.27
C LEU A 210 3.89 -7.42 -0.85
N PRO A 211 3.07 -8.50 -0.90
CA PRO A 211 3.14 -9.47 -2.01
C PRO A 211 2.77 -8.87 -3.38
N ARG A 212 2.16 -7.69 -3.40
CA ARG A 212 1.75 -6.98 -4.63
C ARG A 212 2.79 -5.95 -5.10
N LEU A 213 3.88 -5.76 -4.35
CA LEU A 213 5.02 -4.99 -4.84
C LEU A 213 5.71 -5.75 -5.99
N ASN A 214 6.45 -5.01 -6.82
CA ASN A 214 7.12 -5.59 -7.97
C ASN A 214 8.20 -6.60 -7.54
N GLY A 215 8.15 -7.82 -8.11
CA GLY A 215 9.03 -8.94 -7.77
C GLY A 215 8.99 -9.34 -6.29
N ALA A 216 10.12 -9.74 -5.72
CA ALA A 216 10.22 -10.19 -4.33
C ALA A 216 10.54 -9.07 -3.32
N VAL A 217 10.46 -7.79 -3.73
CA VAL A 217 10.78 -6.64 -2.87
C VAL A 217 9.94 -6.63 -1.60
N GLY A 218 8.65 -6.95 -1.69
CA GLY A 218 7.79 -7.03 -0.50
C GLY A 218 8.25 -8.08 0.50
N THR A 219 8.61 -9.28 0.03
CA THR A 219 9.14 -10.35 0.91
C THR A 219 10.48 -9.94 1.51
N TYR A 220 11.36 -9.30 0.74
CA TYR A 220 12.62 -8.75 1.23
C TYR A 220 12.41 -7.76 2.37
N LEU A 221 11.55 -6.75 2.17
CA LEU A 221 11.23 -5.73 3.19
C LEU A 221 10.61 -6.36 4.44
N ALA A 222 9.68 -7.32 4.26
CA ALA A 222 8.99 -8.01 5.34
C ALA A 222 9.95 -8.78 6.26
N LEU A 223 10.86 -9.57 5.68
CA LEU A 223 11.75 -10.45 6.43
C LEU A 223 12.94 -9.71 7.04
N THR A 224 13.50 -8.75 6.32
CA THR A 224 14.75 -8.08 6.73
C THR A 224 14.47 -6.82 7.56
N SER A 225 13.27 -6.25 7.47
CA SER A 225 12.93 -4.94 8.03
C SER A 225 13.83 -3.81 7.49
N GLU A 226 14.33 -3.95 6.26
CA GLU A 226 15.11 -2.91 5.59
C GLU A 226 14.28 -1.63 5.46
N ARG A 227 14.96 -0.48 5.54
CA ARG A 227 14.34 0.84 5.45
C ARG A 227 14.36 1.33 4.02
N LEU A 228 13.23 1.84 3.54
CA LEU A 228 13.17 2.70 2.37
C LEU A 228 13.11 4.15 2.82
N THR A 229 13.86 5.02 2.15
CA THR A 229 13.94 6.44 2.51
C THR A 229 13.62 7.34 1.33
N GLY A 230 12.97 8.47 1.63
CA GLY A 230 12.69 9.52 0.67
C GLY A 230 12.06 9.04 -0.64
N PRO A 231 12.68 9.35 -1.80
CA PRO A 231 12.13 8.98 -3.11
C PRO A 231 12.07 7.46 -3.35
N ASN A 232 12.85 6.64 -2.62
CA ASN A 232 12.80 5.19 -2.77
C ASN A 232 11.51 4.57 -2.22
N VAL A 233 10.79 5.28 -1.35
CA VAL A 233 9.42 4.90 -0.94
C VAL A 233 8.43 5.10 -2.08
N PHE A 234 8.65 6.11 -2.93
CA PHE A 234 7.87 6.32 -4.16
C PHE A 234 8.24 5.29 -5.24
N TYR A 235 9.52 5.10 -5.51
CA TYR A 235 9.98 4.16 -6.55
C TYR A 235 9.54 2.71 -6.30
N SER A 236 9.44 2.29 -5.03
CA SER A 236 8.95 0.95 -4.68
C SER A 236 7.45 0.77 -4.90
N GLY A 237 6.69 1.86 -5.08
CA GLY A 237 5.24 1.88 -5.19
C GLY A 237 4.49 1.97 -3.87
N ILE A 238 5.18 2.00 -2.73
CA ILE A 238 4.58 2.20 -1.41
C ILE A 238 3.95 3.60 -1.33
N ALA A 239 4.69 4.64 -1.70
CA ALA A 239 4.13 5.98 -1.88
C ALA A 239 3.64 6.17 -3.31
N THR A 240 2.52 6.87 -3.46
CA THR A 240 2.01 7.28 -4.79
C THR A 240 2.72 8.50 -5.34
N HIS A 241 3.10 9.43 -4.48
CA HIS A 241 3.63 10.75 -4.85
C HIS A 241 4.84 11.04 -3.97
N TYR A 242 5.75 11.85 -4.49
CA TYR A 242 6.89 12.39 -3.75
C TYR A 242 6.89 13.91 -3.89
N LEU A 243 6.81 14.61 -2.76
CA LEU A 243 6.79 16.07 -2.67
C LEU A 243 7.75 16.53 -1.58
N HIS A 244 8.37 17.69 -1.73
CA HIS A 244 9.24 18.24 -0.68
C HIS A 244 8.41 18.65 0.55
N SER A 245 8.86 18.36 1.77
CA SER A 245 8.09 18.64 3.02
C SER A 245 7.64 20.10 3.14
N ALA A 246 8.47 21.03 2.67
CA ALA A 246 8.17 22.47 2.68
C ALA A 246 6.92 22.87 1.86
N SER A 247 6.48 22.06 0.89
CA SER A 247 5.29 22.37 0.08
C SER A 247 3.99 21.81 0.66
N LEU A 248 4.07 20.94 1.68
CA LEU A 248 2.89 20.31 2.28
C LEU A 248 1.88 21.30 2.88
N PRO A 249 2.28 22.39 3.58
CA PRO A 249 1.31 23.36 4.10
C PRO A 249 0.50 24.06 2.99
N ASP A 250 1.16 24.43 1.90
CA ASP A 250 0.52 25.09 0.76
C ASP A 250 -0.37 24.10 -0.01
N LEU A 251 0.06 22.84 -0.14
CA LEU A 251 -0.75 21.77 -0.68
C LEU A 251 -2.01 21.54 0.17
N GLU A 252 -1.90 21.49 1.49
CA GLU A 252 -3.04 21.32 2.39
C GLU A 252 -4.03 22.48 2.25
N ALA A 253 -3.53 23.71 2.11
CA ALA A 253 -4.36 24.87 1.82
C ALA A 253 -5.07 24.74 0.46
N ARG A 254 -4.36 24.31 -0.59
CA ARG A 254 -4.93 24.10 -1.93
C ARG A 254 -5.99 23.00 -1.94
N LEU A 255 -5.75 21.88 -1.27
CA LEU A 255 -6.71 20.78 -1.13
C LEU A 255 -8.01 21.24 -0.47
N ALA A 256 -7.92 22.13 0.52
CA ALA A 256 -9.10 22.69 1.19
C ALA A 256 -9.97 23.56 0.26
N GLU A 257 -9.38 24.18 -0.76
CA GLU A 257 -10.10 25.01 -1.73
C GLU A 257 -10.84 24.20 -2.80
N LEU A 258 -10.50 22.91 -2.98
CA LEU A 258 -11.14 22.06 -3.96
C LEU A 258 -12.65 21.93 -3.69
N ARG A 259 -13.44 22.20 -4.73
CA ARG A 259 -14.89 22.03 -4.74
C ARG A 259 -15.24 20.91 -5.70
N PHE A 260 -15.94 19.91 -5.18
CA PHE A 260 -16.55 18.86 -5.98
C PHE A 260 -18.02 19.14 -6.11
N ARG A 261 -18.59 18.72 -7.22
CA ARG A 261 -20.05 18.66 -7.34
C ARG A 261 -20.54 17.42 -6.59
N ASP A 262 -21.79 17.46 -6.14
CA ASP A 262 -22.39 16.34 -5.43
C ASP A 262 -22.50 15.08 -6.32
N ASP A 263 -22.63 15.27 -7.64
CA ASP A 263 -22.65 14.20 -8.65
C ASP A 263 -21.26 13.71 -9.10
N ASP A 264 -20.17 14.31 -8.62
CA ASP A 264 -18.82 13.83 -8.92
C ASP A 264 -18.52 12.54 -8.15
N GLY A 265 -18.50 11.42 -8.86
CA GLY A 265 -18.11 10.12 -8.31
C GLY A 265 -16.64 10.06 -7.86
N LEU A 266 -16.33 9.09 -7.00
CA LEU A 266 -15.01 8.94 -6.36
C LEU A 266 -13.85 9.02 -7.37
N ALA A 267 -13.93 8.30 -8.50
CA ALA A 267 -12.86 8.29 -9.51
C ALA A 267 -12.53 9.69 -10.06
N LYS A 268 -13.54 10.55 -10.28
CA LYS A 268 -13.34 11.93 -10.74
C LYS A 268 -12.72 12.79 -9.65
N ARG A 269 -13.18 12.63 -8.39
CA ARG A 269 -12.60 13.36 -7.24
C ARG A 269 -11.12 13.00 -7.05
N LEU A 270 -10.78 11.70 -7.12
CA LEU A 270 -9.41 11.24 -7.08
C LEU A 270 -8.57 11.82 -8.24
N ALA A 271 -9.08 11.81 -9.48
CA ALA A 271 -8.34 12.39 -10.60
C ALA A 271 -7.99 13.88 -10.37
N ILE A 272 -8.94 14.68 -9.89
CA ILE A 272 -8.71 16.10 -9.56
C ILE A 272 -7.65 16.27 -8.46
N ILE A 273 -7.73 15.45 -7.40
CA ILE A 273 -6.75 15.49 -6.31
C ILE A 273 -5.37 15.07 -6.80
N SER A 274 -5.28 14.03 -7.64
CA SER A 274 -4.02 13.60 -8.25
C SER A 274 -3.40 14.72 -9.07
N ASP A 275 -4.19 15.40 -9.92
CA ASP A 275 -3.70 16.54 -10.71
C ASP A 275 -3.23 17.67 -9.78
N THR A 276 -3.95 17.93 -8.68
CA THR A 276 -3.56 18.93 -7.67
C THR A 276 -2.27 18.56 -6.95
N LEU A 277 -2.02 17.29 -6.64
CA LEU A 277 -0.77 16.85 -6.02
C LEU A 277 0.42 17.06 -6.96
N GLU A 278 0.24 16.78 -8.25
CA GLU A 278 1.28 16.96 -9.26
C GLU A 278 1.65 18.43 -9.51
N GLU A 279 0.75 19.38 -9.24
CA GLU A 279 1.07 20.83 -9.27
C GLU A 279 2.16 21.23 -8.27
N PHE A 280 2.33 20.47 -7.17
CA PHE A 280 3.31 20.73 -6.11
C PHE A 280 4.60 19.92 -6.27
N SER A 281 4.71 19.16 -7.35
CA SER A 281 5.87 18.34 -7.65
C SER A 281 7.08 19.20 -8.03
N THR A 282 8.18 19.06 -7.29
CA THR A 282 9.40 19.88 -7.49
C THR A 282 10.52 19.14 -8.24
N GLY A 283 10.25 17.96 -8.80
CA GLY A 283 11.31 17.06 -9.27
C GLY A 283 11.73 16.06 -8.20
N LEU A 284 12.25 14.91 -8.64
CA LEU A 284 12.94 13.94 -7.78
C LEU A 284 14.39 14.39 -7.57
N PRO A 285 15.01 14.10 -6.40
CA PRO A 285 16.40 14.46 -6.14
C PRO A 285 17.35 13.77 -7.11
N PHE A 286 18.25 14.52 -7.74
CA PHE A 286 19.21 13.99 -8.73
C PHE A 286 20.31 13.12 -8.11
N ASP A 287 20.56 13.28 -6.82
CA ASP A 287 21.60 12.61 -6.04
C ASP A 287 21.09 11.36 -5.29
N GLN A 288 19.79 11.05 -5.40
CA GLN A 288 19.16 9.89 -4.78
C GLN A 288 18.54 8.99 -5.85
N PRO A 289 19.36 8.21 -6.58
CA PRO A 289 18.86 7.32 -7.61
C PRO A 289 18.00 6.20 -7.01
N MET A 290 17.19 5.59 -7.86
CA MET A 290 16.30 4.50 -7.47
C MET A 290 17.08 3.30 -6.87
N GLN A 291 16.64 2.86 -5.70
CA GLN A 291 17.16 1.71 -4.96
C GLN A 291 16.03 0.91 -4.31
N PRO A 292 16.14 -0.43 -4.24
CA PRO A 292 17.19 -1.24 -4.85
C PRO A 292 17.10 -1.26 -6.38
N SER A 293 18.24 -1.30 -7.07
CA SER A 293 18.33 -1.40 -8.54
C SER A 293 19.47 -2.35 -8.98
N GLY A 294 19.55 -2.62 -10.29
CA GLY A 294 20.64 -3.40 -10.89
C GLY A 294 20.80 -4.81 -10.33
N ALA A 295 22.05 -5.24 -10.10
CA ALA A 295 22.38 -6.59 -9.64
C ALA A 295 21.75 -6.94 -8.29
N VAL A 296 21.70 -5.98 -7.34
CA VAL A 296 21.05 -6.17 -6.03
C VAL A 296 19.56 -6.39 -6.19
N ARG A 297 18.89 -5.62 -7.06
CA ARG A 297 17.46 -5.79 -7.34
C ARG A 297 17.15 -7.16 -7.96
N GLN A 298 18.00 -7.66 -8.85
CA GLN A 298 17.87 -9.02 -9.40
C GLN A 298 18.13 -10.10 -8.33
N ALA A 299 19.12 -9.90 -7.45
CA ALA A 299 19.41 -10.81 -6.35
C ALA A 299 18.24 -10.88 -5.34
N ILE A 300 17.55 -9.76 -5.09
CA ILE A 300 16.33 -9.76 -4.28
C ILE A 300 15.30 -10.74 -4.85
N ASP A 301 15.03 -10.70 -6.16
CA ASP A 301 14.09 -11.65 -6.78
C ASP A 301 14.56 -13.10 -6.68
N ARG A 302 15.84 -13.36 -6.99
CA ARG A 302 16.40 -14.72 -6.93
C ARG A 302 16.39 -15.32 -5.52
N CYS A 303 16.73 -14.53 -4.51
CA CYS A 303 16.88 -15.00 -3.13
C CYS A 303 15.55 -15.00 -2.38
N PHE A 304 14.80 -13.90 -2.41
CA PHE A 304 13.55 -13.74 -1.63
C PHE A 304 12.31 -14.27 -2.36
N GLY A 305 12.44 -14.71 -3.61
CA GLY A 305 11.43 -15.47 -4.34
C GLY A 305 11.31 -16.94 -3.93
N ARG A 306 12.21 -17.48 -3.10
CA ARG A 306 12.17 -18.88 -2.64
C ARG A 306 11.03 -19.13 -1.64
N ASP A 307 10.44 -20.31 -1.65
CA ASP A 307 9.24 -20.63 -0.83
C ASP A 307 9.53 -21.10 0.59
N SER A 308 10.80 -21.24 0.97
CA SER A 308 11.19 -21.62 2.32
C SER A 308 12.32 -20.74 2.85
N VAL A 309 12.36 -20.54 4.17
CA VAL A 309 13.41 -19.75 4.83
C VAL A 309 14.78 -20.38 4.58
N ALA A 310 14.87 -21.72 4.65
CA ALA A 310 16.08 -22.45 4.30
C ALA A 310 16.52 -22.19 2.85
N GLY A 311 15.57 -22.15 1.91
CA GLY A 311 15.84 -21.82 0.51
C GLY A 311 16.34 -20.39 0.32
N ILE A 312 15.78 -19.42 1.05
CA ILE A 312 16.24 -18.02 1.04
C ILE A 312 17.67 -17.93 1.58
N VAL A 313 17.94 -18.57 2.73
CA VAL A 313 19.27 -18.58 3.36
C VAL A 313 20.31 -19.22 2.44
N ALA A 314 19.99 -20.37 1.82
CA ALA A 314 20.87 -21.02 0.86
C ALA A 314 21.16 -20.13 -0.35
N ALA A 315 20.11 -19.55 -0.96
CA ALA A 315 20.27 -18.67 -2.12
C ALA A 315 21.12 -17.43 -1.81
N LEU A 316 20.96 -16.82 -0.62
CA LEU A 316 21.82 -15.71 -0.19
C LEU A 316 23.28 -16.18 0.03
N GLY A 317 23.49 -17.40 0.51
CA GLY A 317 24.82 -17.98 0.69
C GLY A 317 25.54 -18.33 -0.63
N GLU A 318 24.80 -18.39 -1.73
CA GLU A 318 25.31 -18.67 -3.08
C GLU A 318 25.65 -17.41 -3.89
N GLU A 319 25.15 -16.23 -3.50
CA GLU A 319 25.43 -14.97 -4.19
C GLU A 319 26.94 -14.65 -4.17
N ARG A 320 27.48 -14.21 -5.31
CA ARG A 320 28.91 -13.92 -5.53
C ARG A 320 29.08 -12.61 -6.29
N GLY A 321 30.30 -12.06 -6.25
CA GLY A 321 30.63 -10.84 -7.01
C GLY A 321 29.99 -9.60 -6.39
N GLU A 322 29.33 -8.77 -7.21
CA GLU A 322 28.78 -7.47 -6.79
C GLU A 322 27.70 -7.57 -5.70
N THR A 323 27.04 -8.73 -5.55
CA THR A 323 25.95 -8.95 -4.60
C THR A 323 26.39 -9.67 -3.32
N GLU A 324 27.64 -10.15 -3.25
CA GLU A 324 28.15 -10.98 -2.14
C GLU A 324 28.09 -10.26 -0.78
N GLU A 325 28.55 -9.01 -0.72
CA GLU A 325 28.52 -8.23 0.52
C GLU A 325 27.09 -7.91 0.95
N TRP A 326 26.22 -7.57 0.00
CA TRP A 326 24.80 -7.35 0.28
C TRP A 326 24.17 -8.63 0.85
N ALA A 327 24.35 -9.77 0.20
CA ALA A 327 23.76 -11.04 0.63
C ALA A 327 24.24 -11.46 2.02
N ARG A 328 25.55 -11.30 2.30
CA ARG A 328 26.11 -11.55 3.64
C ARG A 328 25.48 -10.67 4.73
N ARG A 329 25.21 -9.40 4.42
CA ARG A 329 24.50 -8.49 5.35
C ARG A 329 23.06 -8.92 5.58
N GLN A 330 22.36 -9.38 4.54
CA GLN A 330 20.99 -9.86 4.67
C GLN A 330 20.92 -11.16 5.49
N LEU A 331 21.83 -12.11 5.27
CA LEU A 331 21.97 -13.30 6.13
C LEU A 331 22.17 -12.90 7.60
N ALA A 332 23.16 -12.06 7.87
CA ALA A 332 23.44 -11.58 9.23
C ALA A 332 22.25 -10.84 9.86
N THR A 333 21.38 -10.25 9.04
CA THR A 333 20.15 -9.60 9.48
C THR A 333 19.09 -10.64 9.85
N LEU A 334 18.85 -11.64 9.00
CA LEU A 334 17.88 -12.71 9.25
C LEU A 334 18.20 -13.50 10.53
N HIS A 335 19.48 -13.84 10.79
CA HIS A 335 19.87 -14.54 12.03
C HIS A 335 19.72 -13.69 13.31
N LYS A 336 19.40 -12.39 13.21
CA LYS A 336 19.10 -11.54 14.38
C LYS A 336 17.59 -11.48 14.68
N ARG A 337 16.74 -11.87 13.75
CA ARG A 337 15.26 -11.84 13.89
C ARG A 337 14.77 -13.05 14.70
N SER A 338 13.53 -12.96 15.18
CA SER A 338 12.84 -14.12 15.77
C SER A 338 12.66 -15.20 14.69
N PRO A 339 13.14 -16.44 14.90
CA PRO A 339 12.99 -17.51 13.92
C PRO A 339 11.53 -17.82 13.58
N THR A 340 10.65 -17.85 14.58
CA THR A 340 9.20 -18.03 14.39
C THR A 340 8.62 -16.90 13.54
N SER A 341 8.99 -15.65 13.83
CA SER A 341 8.51 -14.49 13.09
C SER A 341 8.92 -14.51 11.63
N VAL A 342 10.16 -14.92 11.32
CA VAL A 342 10.65 -15.05 9.94
C VAL A 342 9.84 -16.10 9.16
N HIS A 343 9.55 -17.26 9.77
CA HIS A 343 8.76 -18.32 9.12
C HIS A 343 7.31 -17.90 8.91
N VAL A 344 6.65 -17.34 9.93
CA VAL A 344 5.26 -16.84 9.81
C VAL A 344 5.19 -15.72 8.77
N THR A 345 6.18 -14.82 8.76
CA THR A 345 6.26 -13.73 7.79
C THR A 345 6.40 -14.26 6.36
N LEU A 346 7.25 -15.27 6.13
CA LEU A 346 7.39 -15.84 4.78
C LEU A 346 6.08 -16.52 4.33
N GLU A 347 5.48 -17.32 5.20
CA GLU A 347 4.20 -18.00 4.92
C GLU A 347 3.14 -16.96 4.51
N GLN A 348 2.94 -15.89 5.28
CA GLN A 348 1.96 -14.86 4.93
C GLN A 348 2.26 -14.15 3.60
N MET A 349 3.54 -14.01 3.22
CA MET A 349 3.88 -13.41 1.92
C MET A 349 3.49 -14.32 0.75
N ARG A 350 3.42 -15.64 0.96
CA ARG A 350 3.04 -16.64 -0.06
C ARG A 350 1.53 -16.86 -0.15
N VAL A 351 0.79 -16.65 0.94
CA VAL A 351 -0.66 -16.83 0.95
C VAL A 351 -1.44 -15.52 0.84
N GLY A 352 -0.92 -14.42 1.39
CA GLY A 352 -1.63 -13.14 1.51
C GLY A 352 -1.94 -12.44 0.19
N GLY A 353 -1.13 -12.69 -0.85
CA GLY A 353 -1.40 -12.21 -2.21
C GLY A 353 -2.73 -12.73 -2.80
N ARG A 354 -3.30 -13.80 -2.24
CA ARG A 354 -4.56 -14.40 -2.69
C ARG A 354 -5.79 -13.94 -1.91
N TRP A 355 -5.60 -13.26 -0.78
CA TRP A 355 -6.70 -12.78 0.06
C TRP A 355 -7.27 -11.48 -0.47
N ASP A 356 -8.56 -11.27 -0.24
CA ASP A 356 -9.17 -9.95 -0.35
C ASP A 356 -8.86 -9.10 0.89
N ILE A 357 -9.02 -7.77 0.79
CA ILE A 357 -8.62 -6.85 1.87
C ILE A 357 -9.34 -7.12 3.20
N ALA A 358 -10.60 -7.55 3.18
CA ALA A 358 -11.35 -7.84 4.40
C ALA A 358 -10.91 -9.17 5.02
N GLU A 359 -10.66 -10.18 4.19
CA GLU A 359 -10.09 -11.46 4.61
C GLU A 359 -8.70 -11.29 5.23
N THR A 360 -7.85 -10.43 4.65
CA THR A 360 -6.53 -10.09 5.19
C THR A 360 -6.62 -9.68 6.66
N PHE A 361 -7.40 -8.65 6.99
CA PHE A 361 -7.48 -8.17 8.38
C PHE A 361 -8.06 -9.21 9.35
N ARG A 362 -9.00 -10.05 8.91
CA ARG A 362 -9.52 -11.15 9.74
C ARG A 362 -8.46 -12.22 10.04
N ARG A 363 -7.66 -12.58 9.02
CA ARG A 363 -6.59 -13.57 9.16
C ARG A 363 -5.42 -13.01 9.97
N GLU A 364 -5.00 -11.78 9.70
CA GLU A 364 -3.96 -11.10 10.48
C GLU A 364 -4.38 -10.93 11.95
N HIS A 365 -5.65 -10.64 12.27
CA HIS A 365 -6.12 -10.60 13.66
C HIS A 365 -5.94 -11.93 14.40
N ARG A 366 -6.18 -13.05 13.72
CA ARG A 366 -5.94 -14.39 14.27
C ARG A 366 -4.45 -14.66 14.48
N ILE A 367 -3.62 -14.33 13.50
CA ILE A 367 -2.16 -14.45 13.61
C ILE A 367 -1.64 -13.59 14.78
N ALA A 368 -2.05 -12.32 14.87
CA ALA A 368 -1.69 -11.40 15.95
C ALA A 368 -2.12 -11.91 17.32
N SER A 369 -3.34 -12.43 17.44
CA SER A 369 -3.84 -13.02 18.69
C SER A 369 -2.99 -14.18 19.18
N ARG A 370 -2.45 -14.99 18.27
CA ARG A 370 -1.51 -16.08 18.59
C ARG A 370 -0.14 -15.56 19.01
N PHE A 371 0.36 -14.53 18.34
CA PHE A 371 1.59 -13.84 18.77
C PHE A 371 1.47 -13.20 20.15
N MET A 372 0.31 -12.71 20.56
CA MET A 372 0.11 -12.15 21.91
C MET A 372 0.28 -13.20 23.02
N ARG A 373 0.11 -14.48 22.69
CA ARG A 373 0.37 -15.61 23.60
C ARG A 373 1.78 -16.18 23.41
N HIS A 374 2.44 -15.89 22.29
CA HIS A 374 3.75 -16.43 21.96
C HIS A 374 4.87 -15.70 22.73
N HIS A 375 5.88 -16.46 23.14
CA HIS A 375 7.03 -15.98 23.91
C HIS A 375 7.75 -14.81 23.22
N ASP A 376 8.04 -14.96 21.92
CA ASP A 376 8.92 -14.03 21.18
C ASP A 376 8.41 -12.60 21.10
N PHE A 377 7.10 -12.35 21.03
CA PHE A 377 6.60 -10.97 20.98
C PHE A 377 6.92 -10.23 22.29
N THR A 378 6.52 -10.82 23.42
CA THR A 378 6.73 -10.23 24.73
C THR A 378 8.22 -10.11 25.05
N GLU A 379 9.03 -11.13 24.73
CA GLU A 379 10.48 -11.07 24.92
C GLU A 379 11.14 -10.04 24.01
N GLY A 380 10.80 -10.01 22.72
CA GLY A 380 11.40 -9.10 21.74
C GLY A 380 11.14 -7.64 22.07
N VAL A 381 9.88 -7.28 22.37
CA VAL A 381 9.51 -5.94 22.80
C VAL A 381 10.20 -5.57 24.12
N THR A 382 10.17 -6.46 25.13
CA THR A 382 10.76 -6.16 26.44
C THR A 382 12.28 -6.04 26.34
N ALA A 383 12.95 -6.94 25.62
CA ALA A 383 14.40 -6.92 25.44
C ALA A 383 14.86 -5.63 24.73
N LEU A 384 14.20 -5.22 23.65
CA LEU A 384 14.67 -4.12 22.81
C LEU A 384 14.23 -2.74 23.31
N LEU A 385 12.97 -2.60 23.74
CA LEU A 385 12.41 -1.30 24.11
C LEU A 385 12.58 -0.97 25.60
N VAL A 386 12.64 -1.99 26.46
CA VAL A 386 12.74 -1.80 27.93
C VAL A 386 14.15 -2.08 28.43
N ARG A 387 14.67 -3.30 28.21
CA ARG A 387 15.96 -3.75 28.75
C ARG A 387 17.17 -3.29 27.92
N LYS A 388 16.95 -2.98 26.64
CA LYS A 388 17.97 -2.57 25.65
C LYS A 388 19.07 -3.61 25.46
N GLU A 389 18.70 -4.89 25.36
CA GLU A 389 19.60 -6.04 25.18
C GLU A 389 19.19 -6.91 24.00
N LYS A 390 20.00 -7.93 23.68
CA LYS A 390 19.63 -8.92 22.65
C LYS A 390 18.49 -9.80 23.17
N PRO A 391 17.37 -9.94 22.44
CA PRO A 391 16.29 -10.84 22.79
C PRO A 391 16.73 -12.31 22.76
N ARG A 392 16.12 -13.11 23.64
CA ARG A 392 16.33 -14.56 23.72
C ARG A 392 15.18 -15.31 23.05
N TRP A 393 15.28 -15.53 21.75
CA TRP A 393 14.20 -16.16 20.97
C TRP A 393 13.94 -17.62 21.36
N GLN A 394 12.70 -18.07 21.13
CA GLN A 394 12.30 -19.47 21.22
C GLN A 394 11.56 -19.87 19.93
N PRO A 395 12.19 -20.65 19.04
CA PRO A 395 13.55 -21.22 19.13
C PRO A 395 14.66 -20.17 18.98
N GLU A 396 15.89 -20.50 19.38
CA GLU A 396 17.00 -19.52 19.51
C GLU A 396 17.64 -19.08 18.18
N SER A 397 17.51 -19.89 17.12
CA SER A 397 18.01 -19.58 15.78
C SER A 397 17.17 -20.25 14.68
N LEU A 398 17.42 -19.89 13.42
CA LEU A 398 16.74 -20.49 12.27
C LEU A 398 17.10 -21.98 12.11
N GLU A 399 18.33 -22.35 12.46
CA GLU A 399 18.88 -23.71 12.35
C GLU A 399 18.37 -24.64 13.46
N ALA A 400 17.90 -24.07 14.57
CA ALA A 400 17.30 -24.82 15.67
C ALA A 400 15.93 -25.41 15.31
N ILE A 401 15.31 -24.95 14.22
CA ILE A 401 14.06 -25.50 13.70
C ILE A 401 14.36 -26.75 12.85
N PRO A 402 13.86 -27.94 13.22
CA PRO A 402 14.00 -29.15 12.43
C PRO A 402 13.40 -28.99 11.01
N PRO A 403 14.01 -29.55 9.96
CA PRO A 403 13.52 -29.41 8.58
C PRO A 403 12.10 -29.91 8.34
N ASP A 404 11.61 -30.84 9.15
CA ASP A 404 10.26 -31.41 9.08
C ASP A 404 9.22 -30.66 9.94
N GLN A 405 9.65 -29.68 10.74
CA GLN A 405 8.77 -28.90 11.60
C GLN A 405 8.32 -27.60 10.92
N ASN A 406 7.00 -27.46 10.69
CA ASN A 406 6.42 -26.19 10.28
C ASN A 406 6.00 -25.34 11.48
N VAL A 407 6.90 -24.48 11.96
CA VAL A 407 6.62 -23.56 13.09
C VAL A 407 5.60 -22.47 12.74
N ALA A 408 5.33 -22.21 11.46
CA ALA A 408 4.35 -21.22 11.03
C ALA A 408 2.93 -21.78 11.05
N GLN A 409 2.74 -23.08 10.80
CA GLN A 409 1.43 -23.71 10.66
C GLN A 409 0.44 -23.37 11.79
N PRO A 410 0.82 -23.43 13.09
CA PRO A 410 -0.09 -23.08 14.18
C PRO A 410 -0.60 -21.64 14.15
N PHE A 411 -0.01 -20.74 13.35
CA PHE A 411 -0.49 -19.37 13.16
C PHE A 411 -1.54 -19.24 12.05
N PHE A 412 -1.63 -20.22 11.15
CA PHE A 412 -2.54 -20.24 9.99
C PHE A 412 -3.68 -21.28 10.10
N ASP A 413 -3.75 -22.05 11.18
CA ASP A 413 -4.87 -22.95 11.45
C ASP A 413 -6.13 -22.15 11.83
N PHE A 414 -6.85 -21.61 10.84
CA PHE A 414 -7.93 -20.65 11.06
C PHE A 414 -9.25 -21.28 11.52
N ASP A 415 -9.43 -22.58 11.37
CA ASP A 415 -10.70 -23.26 11.65
C ASP A 415 -10.81 -23.77 13.09
N ASP A 416 -9.70 -23.79 13.83
CA ASP A 416 -9.70 -24.21 15.22
C ASP A 416 -10.25 -23.10 16.12
N ASP A 417 -11.26 -23.43 16.93
CA ASP A 417 -11.51 -22.69 18.17
C ASP A 417 -10.35 -23.05 19.09
N ASP A 418 -9.24 -22.31 18.98
CA ASP A 418 -7.95 -22.63 19.63
C ASP A 418 -7.97 -22.50 21.17
N GLY A 419 -9.11 -22.77 21.80
CA GLY A 419 -9.35 -22.81 23.25
C GLY A 419 -9.22 -21.45 23.94
N GLY A 420 -8.82 -20.40 23.20
CA GLY A 420 -8.46 -19.09 23.71
C GLY A 420 -9.53 -18.00 23.57
N GLY A 421 -10.64 -18.27 22.86
CA GLY A 421 -11.84 -17.43 22.89
C GLY A 421 -11.71 -16.04 22.26
N VAL A 422 -10.90 -15.86 21.20
CA VAL A 422 -10.96 -14.63 20.40
C VAL A 422 -12.02 -14.80 19.31
N ALA A 423 -13.10 -14.04 19.42
CA ALA A 423 -14.14 -14.02 18.40
C ALA A 423 -13.57 -13.55 17.05
N PRO A 424 -14.08 -14.06 15.92
CA PRO A 424 -13.71 -13.54 14.59
C PRO A 424 -13.83 -12.02 14.53
N LEU A 425 -12.87 -11.36 13.87
CA LEU A 425 -12.88 -9.90 13.75
C LEU A 425 -14.10 -9.42 12.94
N GLU A 426 -15.01 -8.73 13.60
CA GLU A 426 -16.12 -8.03 12.97
C GLU A 426 -15.67 -6.64 12.49
N LEU A 427 -15.58 -6.47 11.16
CA LEU A 427 -15.20 -5.20 10.54
C LEU A 427 -16.34 -4.18 10.56
N PHE A 428 -16.00 -2.89 10.45
CA PHE A 428 -17.02 -1.82 10.46
C PHE A 428 -17.92 -1.80 9.23
N THR A 429 -17.43 -2.33 8.11
CA THR A 429 -18.20 -2.49 6.87
C THR A 429 -17.91 -3.85 6.25
N ASP A 430 -18.75 -4.28 5.32
CA ASP A 430 -18.55 -5.48 4.50
C ASP A 430 -17.84 -5.20 3.17
N ARG A 431 -17.38 -3.95 2.95
CA ARG A 431 -16.66 -3.56 1.74
C ARG A 431 -15.36 -4.35 1.63
N THR A 432 -15.07 -4.83 0.43
CA THR A 432 -13.83 -5.57 0.15
C THR A 432 -13.45 -5.46 -1.33
N TYR A 433 -12.20 -5.80 -1.64
CA TYR A 433 -11.64 -5.90 -2.99
C TYR A 433 -10.42 -6.82 -2.96
N SER A 434 -10.15 -7.49 -4.09
CA SER A 434 -8.97 -8.36 -4.24
C SER A 434 -7.74 -7.63 -4.79
N GLU A 435 -7.92 -6.46 -5.39
CA GLU A 435 -6.86 -5.59 -5.90
C GLU A 435 -7.20 -4.14 -5.56
N TYR A 436 -6.20 -3.28 -5.32
CA TYR A 436 -6.46 -1.89 -4.99
C TYR A 436 -7.26 -1.19 -6.11
N PRO A 437 -8.41 -0.57 -5.82
CA PRO A 437 -9.27 0.04 -6.84
C PRO A 437 -8.64 1.30 -7.49
N HIS A 438 -7.52 1.77 -6.96
CA HIS A 438 -6.87 3.02 -7.35
C HIS A 438 -5.37 2.84 -7.63
N GLU A 439 -4.95 1.62 -8.02
CA GLU A 439 -3.53 1.27 -8.27
C GLU A 439 -2.83 2.21 -9.27
N ARG A 440 -3.57 2.76 -10.24
CA ARG A 440 -3.03 3.65 -11.29
C ARG A 440 -2.55 5.02 -10.78
N LEU A 441 -2.84 5.37 -9.53
CA LEU A 441 -2.34 6.58 -8.90
C LEU A 441 -0.88 6.45 -8.45
N GLY A 442 -0.31 5.24 -8.41
CA GLY A 442 1.10 5.00 -8.11
C GLY A 442 1.97 4.83 -9.35
N VAL A 443 3.17 4.29 -9.11
CA VAL A 443 4.06 3.76 -10.16
C VAL A 443 3.43 2.52 -10.82
N PRO A 444 3.75 2.21 -12.08
CA PRO A 444 3.22 1.01 -12.75
C PRO A 444 3.71 -0.27 -12.07
N THR A 445 2.91 -1.34 -12.19
CA THR A 445 3.30 -2.69 -11.74
C THR A 445 3.90 -3.51 -12.88
N GLU A 446 4.70 -4.52 -12.57
CA GLU A 446 5.21 -5.48 -13.56
C GLU A 446 4.07 -6.14 -14.36
N LYS A 447 2.96 -6.46 -13.68
CA LYS A 447 1.74 -7.00 -14.31
C LYS A 447 1.15 -6.04 -15.35
N GLU A 448 1.13 -4.74 -15.05
CA GLU A 448 0.66 -3.72 -15.99
C GLU A 448 1.59 -3.58 -17.20
N VAL A 449 2.90 -3.49 -16.97
CA VAL A 449 3.89 -3.38 -18.06
C VAL A 449 3.87 -4.63 -18.94
N LYS A 450 3.82 -5.82 -18.34
CA LYS A 450 3.64 -7.10 -19.07
C LYS A 450 2.36 -7.06 -19.92
N GLY A 451 1.26 -6.58 -19.36
CA GLY A 451 -0.02 -6.42 -20.08
C GLY A 451 0.10 -5.55 -21.34
N VAL A 452 0.87 -4.46 -21.28
CA VAL A 452 1.12 -3.59 -22.45
C VAL A 452 1.98 -4.30 -23.50
N VAL A 453 3.04 -5.01 -23.06
CA VAL A 453 3.97 -5.72 -23.95
C VAL A 453 3.29 -6.92 -24.63
N SER A 454 2.58 -7.74 -23.87
CA SER A 454 1.99 -9.00 -24.34
C SER A 454 0.59 -8.85 -24.95
N GLY A 455 -0.17 -7.83 -24.54
CA GLY A 455 -1.57 -7.67 -24.91
C GLY A 455 -1.86 -6.77 -26.11
N SER A 456 -0.82 -6.23 -26.77
CA SER A 456 -1.01 -5.32 -27.90
C SER A 456 -0.50 -5.91 -29.22
N ASP A 457 -1.25 -5.69 -30.30
CA ASP A 457 -0.80 -6.00 -31.67
C ASP A 457 0.44 -5.16 -32.06
N ARG A 458 0.64 -4.03 -31.37
CA ARG A 458 1.76 -3.11 -31.56
C ARG A 458 2.97 -3.56 -30.73
N ARG A 459 4.08 -3.86 -31.41
CA ARG A 459 5.36 -4.10 -30.72
C ARG A 459 6.11 -2.79 -30.47
N TYR A 460 6.58 -2.61 -29.25
CA TYR A 460 7.35 -1.45 -28.81
C TYR A 460 8.85 -1.71 -28.86
N THR A 461 9.64 -0.72 -29.26
CA THR A 461 11.04 -0.62 -28.80
C THR A 461 11.06 -0.25 -27.31
N PRO A 462 12.19 -0.43 -26.60
CA PRO A 462 12.28 -0.04 -25.18
C PRO A 462 11.84 1.41 -24.92
N ARG A 463 12.29 2.33 -25.78
CA ARG A 463 11.91 3.75 -25.69
C ARG A 463 10.42 3.98 -25.92
N GLU A 464 9.84 3.38 -26.96
CA GLU A 464 8.40 3.52 -27.23
C GLU A 464 7.53 2.97 -26.08
N LEU A 465 7.99 1.91 -25.40
CA LEU A 465 7.29 1.34 -24.25
C LEU A 465 7.30 2.29 -23.06
N VAL A 466 8.48 2.87 -22.74
CA VAL A 466 8.62 3.89 -21.69
C VAL A 466 7.71 5.07 -21.99
N ASP A 467 7.79 5.62 -23.21
CA ASP A 467 6.99 6.78 -23.62
C ASP A 467 5.48 6.49 -23.51
N ALA A 468 5.04 5.29 -23.89
CA ALA A 468 3.63 4.88 -23.78
C ALA A 468 3.14 4.81 -22.32
N ILE A 469 3.95 4.24 -21.42
CA ILE A 469 3.56 4.11 -20.00
C ILE A 469 3.62 5.47 -19.30
N VAL A 470 4.65 6.29 -19.57
CA VAL A 470 4.75 7.66 -19.05
C VAL A 470 3.55 8.50 -19.51
N ALA A 471 3.16 8.39 -20.78
CA ALA A 471 1.96 9.05 -21.28
C ALA A 471 0.68 8.56 -20.58
N SER A 472 0.57 7.26 -20.28
CA SER A 472 -0.56 6.72 -19.50
C SER A 472 -0.65 7.30 -18.08
N ARG A 473 0.47 7.79 -17.57
CA ARG A 473 0.62 8.48 -16.27
C ARG A 473 0.77 9.99 -16.42
N ARG A 474 0.33 10.58 -17.53
CA ARG A 474 0.33 12.04 -17.76
C ARG A 474 1.69 12.72 -17.56
N GLY A 475 2.78 12.01 -17.82
CA GLY A 475 4.13 12.57 -17.70
C GLY A 475 4.65 12.72 -16.26
N ARG A 476 4.05 12.02 -15.29
CA ARG A 476 4.51 12.03 -13.88
C ARG A 476 5.99 11.66 -13.76
N GLN A 477 6.68 12.38 -12.88
CA GLN A 477 8.11 12.19 -12.61
C GLN A 477 8.43 10.77 -12.11
N GLY A 478 9.63 10.28 -12.40
CA GLY A 478 10.14 8.98 -11.93
C GLY A 478 9.49 7.74 -12.55
N ILE A 479 8.36 7.88 -13.26
CA ILE A 479 7.72 6.75 -13.96
C ILE A 479 8.68 6.14 -15.00
N ALA A 480 9.43 6.98 -15.71
CA ALA A 480 10.42 6.50 -16.67
C ALA A 480 11.50 5.65 -15.99
N ASP A 481 11.99 6.03 -14.81
CA ASP A 481 13.03 5.31 -14.07
C ASP A 481 12.54 3.93 -13.62
N VAL A 482 11.32 3.86 -13.07
CA VAL A 482 10.70 2.60 -12.67
C VAL A 482 10.52 1.67 -13.87
N VAL A 483 10.00 2.18 -14.99
CA VAL A 483 9.76 1.37 -16.19
C VAL A 483 11.08 0.91 -16.82
N ASN A 484 12.10 1.77 -16.86
CA ASN A 484 13.43 1.40 -17.36
C ASN A 484 14.05 0.27 -16.55
N GLU A 485 13.93 0.29 -15.22
CA GLU A 485 14.40 -0.81 -14.39
C GLU A 485 13.65 -2.11 -14.69
N MET A 486 12.32 -2.06 -14.77
CA MET A 486 11.52 -3.24 -15.12
C MET A 486 11.92 -3.82 -16.48
N ILE A 487 12.09 -2.96 -17.50
CA ILE A 487 12.56 -3.37 -18.82
C ILE A 487 13.93 -4.06 -18.71
N SER A 488 14.86 -3.50 -17.93
CA SER A 488 16.21 -4.04 -17.78
C SER A 488 16.24 -5.43 -17.12
N ARG A 489 15.24 -5.77 -16.32
CA ARG A 489 15.18 -7.03 -15.57
C ARG A 489 14.22 -8.07 -16.14
N LYS A 490 13.12 -7.63 -16.75
CA LYS A 490 12.01 -8.50 -17.16
C LYS A 490 11.81 -8.59 -18.65
N THR A 491 12.70 -8.01 -19.46
CA THR A 491 12.53 -8.04 -20.91
C THR A 491 13.81 -8.36 -21.67
N THR A 492 13.65 -8.87 -22.88
CA THR A 492 14.70 -8.98 -23.89
C THR A 492 14.29 -8.22 -25.15
N VAL A 493 15.25 -8.01 -26.06
CA VAL A 493 15.03 -7.32 -27.33
C VAL A 493 15.26 -8.30 -28.48
N ASP A 494 14.25 -8.48 -29.32
CA ASP A 494 14.36 -9.39 -30.48
C ASP A 494 15.18 -8.79 -31.63
N GLY A 495 15.44 -9.59 -32.67
CA GLY A 495 16.23 -9.16 -33.83
C GLY A 495 15.65 -7.97 -34.61
N GLN A 496 14.43 -7.53 -34.31
CA GLN A 496 13.79 -6.34 -34.87
C GLN A 496 13.86 -5.12 -33.92
N GLY A 497 14.58 -5.23 -32.80
CA GLY A 497 14.69 -4.17 -31.80
C GLY A 497 13.45 -4.04 -30.91
N LYS A 498 12.59 -5.07 -30.86
CA LYS A 498 11.31 -5.02 -30.13
C LYS A 498 11.37 -5.77 -28.80
N VAL A 499 10.73 -5.19 -27.79
CA VAL A 499 10.67 -5.70 -26.42
C VAL A 499 9.84 -6.99 -26.38
N ARG A 500 10.34 -7.99 -25.66
CA ARG A 500 9.60 -9.19 -25.26
C ARG A 500 9.73 -9.39 -23.76
N TRP A 501 8.64 -9.74 -23.11
CA TRP A 501 8.67 -10.08 -21.69
C TRP A 501 9.35 -11.43 -21.49
N LEU A 502 10.16 -11.56 -20.44
CA LEU A 502 10.76 -12.81 -20.01
C LEU A 502 9.72 -13.56 -19.16
N ASP A 503 9.23 -14.71 -19.64
CA ASP A 503 8.32 -15.54 -18.87
C ASP A 503 9.07 -16.36 -17.81
N GLU A 504 8.40 -16.67 -16.69
CA GLU A 504 9.01 -17.27 -15.49
C GLU A 504 9.70 -18.63 -15.76
N GLU A 505 9.31 -19.35 -16.82
CA GLU A 505 9.98 -20.60 -17.24
C GLU A 505 11.36 -20.37 -17.88
N GLU A 506 11.58 -19.24 -18.57
CA GLU A 506 12.87 -18.91 -19.19
C GLU A 506 13.92 -18.43 -18.16
N ASP A 507 13.48 -17.91 -17.01
CA ASP A 507 14.34 -17.55 -15.87
C ASP A 507 15.04 -18.79 -15.27
N SER A 508 14.42 -19.96 -15.35
CA SER A 508 15.02 -21.22 -14.89
C SER A 508 16.13 -21.74 -15.82
N LEU A 509 16.02 -21.49 -17.13
CA LEU A 509 16.97 -21.92 -18.16
C LEU A 509 18.12 -20.92 -18.37
N ALA A 510 17.90 -19.64 -18.09
CA ALA A 510 18.97 -18.63 -18.06
C ALA A 510 19.89 -18.83 -16.85
N ASN A 511 19.34 -19.21 -15.68
CA ASN A 511 20.11 -19.50 -14.47
C ASN A 511 20.84 -20.85 -14.50
N SER A 512 20.57 -21.73 -15.47
CA SER A 512 21.33 -22.97 -15.65
C SER A 512 22.52 -22.83 -16.62
N ARG A 513 22.82 -21.61 -17.10
CA ARG A 513 23.89 -21.33 -18.08
C ARG A 513 24.92 -20.28 -17.63
N LEU A 514 24.98 -19.96 -16.34
CA LEU A 514 26.07 -19.17 -15.75
C LEU A 514 26.80 -19.97 -14.67
#